data_AF-A0A6A7SJ74-F1
#
_entry.id   AF-A0A6A7SJ74-F1
#
_cell.length_a   1.000
_cell.length_b   1.000
_cell.length_c   1.000
_cell.angle_alpha   90.00
_cell.angle_beta   90.00
_cell.angle_gamma   90.00
#
_symmetry.space_group_name_H-M   'P 1'
#
loop_
_entity.id
_entity.type
_entity.pdbx_description
1 polymer ?
#
loop_
_entity_poly.entity_id
_entity_poly.type
_entity_poly.pdbx_seq_one_letter_code
_entity_poly.pdbx_strand_id
1 'polypeptide(L)' 'MTPIHVRIDDGVRATLARAARRRGVTLGQAVRETIAAGLEAGDTADRLARIEHRIDALLAAVEVVDDGGA' A
#
# COMPACT_ATOMS: atom_id res chain seq x y z
N MET A 1 1.63 -21.54 -16.13
CA MET A 1 1.29 -20.17 -15.70
C MET A 1 -0.20 -19.97 -15.98
N THR A 2 -1.02 -19.84 -14.94
CA THR A 2 -2.49 -19.75 -15.09
C THR A 2 -2.88 -18.30 -15.42
N PRO A 3 -3.65 -18.03 -16.48
CA PRO A 3 -4.10 -16.68 -16.80
C PRO A 3 -5.02 -16.15 -15.69
N ILE A 4 -4.77 -14.92 -15.25
CA ILE A 4 -5.62 -14.22 -14.29
C ILE A 4 -6.59 -13.34 -15.08
N HIS A 5 -7.89 -13.54 -14.86
CA HIS A 5 -8.94 -12.71 -15.43
C HIS A 5 -9.31 -11.63 -14.42
N VAL A 6 -9.10 -10.37 -14.78
CA VAL A 6 -9.40 -9.23 -13.91
C VAL A 6 -10.49 -8.38 -14.57
N ARG A 7 -11.55 -8.08 -13.82
CA ARG A 7 -12.57 -7.14 -14.25
C ARG A 7 -12.21 -5.76 -13.72
N ILE A 8 -12.08 -4.79 -14.63
CA ILE A 8 -11.78 -3.40 -14.30
C ILE A 8 -12.76 -2.50 -15.04
N ASP A 9 -13.12 -1.38 -14.41
CA ASP A 9 -14.00 -0.39 -15.01
C ASP A 9 -13.38 0.24 -16.26
N ASP A 10 -14.23 0.68 -17.18
CA ASP A 10 -13.77 1.23 -18.46
C ASP A 10 -12.91 2.50 -18.28
N GLY A 11 -13.22 3.33 -17.28
CA GLY A 11 -12.41 4.50 -16.95
C GLY A 11 -10.98 4.12 -16.51
N VAL A 12 -10.87 3.08 -15.67
CA VAL A 12 -9.58 2.55 -15.20
C VAL A 12 -8.82 1.92 -16.36
N ARG A 13 -9.50 1.11 -17.19
CA ARG A 13 -8.95 0.52 -18.41
C ARG A 13 -8.39 1.57 -19.35
N ALA A 14 -9.12 2.65 -19.60
CA ALA A 14 -8.68 3.74 -20.46
C ALA A 14 -7.44 4.45 -19.90
N THR A 15 -7.41 4.71 -18.59
CA THR A 15 -6.27 5.31 -17.91
C THR A 15 -5.02 4.44 -17.99
N LEU A 16 -5.14 3.14 -17.70
CA LEU A 16 -4.05 2.18 -17.80
C LEU A 16 -3.56 2.03 -19.24
N ALA A 17 -4.46 1.98 -20.22
CA ALA A 17 -4.08 1.92 -21.63
C ALA A 17 -3.30 3.16 -22.09
N ARG A 18 -3.70 4.36 -21.66
CA ARG A 18 -2.94 5.60 -21.93
C ARG A 18 -1.56 5.55 -21.28
N ALA A 19 -1.49 5.12 -20.03
CA ALA A 19 -0.24 5.02 -19.30
C ALA A 19 0.72 3.98 -19.93
N ALA A 20 0.19 2.84 -20.37
CA ALA A 20 0.94 1.80 -21.06
C ALA A 20 1.53 2.33 -22.38
N ARG A 21 0.72 3.04 -23.18
CA ARG A 21 1.17 3.67 -24.44
C ARG A 21 2.28 4.70 -24.20
N ARG A 22 2.13 5.58 -23.21
CA ARG A 22 3.15 6.58 -22.86
C ARG A 22 4.49 5.95 -22.46
N ARG A 23 4.44 4.76 -21.87
CA ARG A 23 5.61 4.02 -21.38
C ARG A 23 6.16 3.00 -22.38
N GLY A 24 5.50 2.80 -23.53
CA GLY A 24 5.89 1.79 -24.51
C GLY A 24 5.73 0.34 -24.01
N VAL A 25 4.86 0.10 -23.03
CA VAL A 25 4.63 -1.23 -22.43
C VAL A 25 3.25 -1.78 -22.80
N THR A 26 3.06 -3.08 -22.60
CA THR A 26 1.74 -3.71 -22.81
C THR A 26 0.74 -3.31 -21.72
N LEU A 27 -0.56 -3.33 -22.04
CA LEU A 27 -1.61 -3.10 -21.05
C LEU A 27 -1.51 -4.11 -19.88
N GLY A 28 -1.23 -5.38 -20.18
CA GLY A 28 -1.07 -6.41 -19.15
C GLY A 28 0.12 -6.14 -18.22
N GLN A 29 1.22 -5.59 -18.74
CA GLN A 29 2.33 -5.16 -17.91
C GLN A 29 1.96 -3.96 -17.02
N ALA A 30 1.30 -2.94 -17.59
CA ALA A 30 0.84 -1.80 -16.80
C ALA A 30 -0.14 -2.21 -15.68
N VAL A 31 -1.02 -3.17 -15.94
CA VAL A 31 -1.92 -3.76 -14.94
C VAL A 31 -1.12 -4.46 -13.83
N ARG A 32 -0.15 -5.32 -14.19
CA ARG A 32 0.69 -6.02 -13.22
C ARG A 32 1.48 -5.07 -12.32
N GLU A 33 2.12 -4.07 -12.90
CA GLU A 33 2.86 -3.04 -12.15
C GLU A 33 1.94 -2.27 -11.20
N THR A 34 0.73 -1.93 -11.64
CA THR A 34 -0.25 -1.23 -10.80
C THR A 34 -0.70 -2.08 -9.62
N ILE A 35 -0.92 -3.38 -9.84
CA ILE A 35 -1.27 -4.32 -8.76
C ILE A 35 -0.10 -4.46 -7.78
N ALA A 36 1.13 -4.61 -8.28
CA ALA A 36 2.32 -4.73 -7.45
C ALA A 36 2.51 -3.49 -6.56
N ALA A 37 2.42 -2.29 -7.13
CA ALA A 37 2.53 -1.04 -6.38
C ALA A 37 1.43 -0.92 -5.31
N GLY A 38 0.20 -1.36 -5.60
CA GLY A 38 -0.88 -1.38 -4.62
C GLY A 38 -0.62 -2.34 -3.45
N LEU A 39 -0.05 -3.52 -3.72
CA LEU A 39 0.33 -4.49 -2.68
C LEU A 39 1.47 -3.96 -1.80
N GLU A 40 2.47 -3.31 -2.39
CA GLU A 40 3.58 -2.69 -1.66
C GLU A 40 3.11 -1.53 -0.77
N ALA A 41 2.19 -0.71 -1.27
CA ALA A 41 1.58 0.36 -0.49
C ALA A 41 0.80 -0.19 0.71
N GLY A 42 0.09 -1.31 0.52
CA GLY A 42 -0.61 -2.03 1.59
C GLY A 42 0.34 -2.52 2.70
N ASP A 43 1.41 -3.23 2.36
CA ASP A 43 2.42 -3.67 3.35
C ASP A 43 3.06 -2.48 4.08
N THR A 44 3.30 -1.38 3.35
CA THR A 44 3.83 -0.15 3.96
C THR A 44 2.85 0.45 4.97
N ALA A 45 1.56 0.52 4.65
CA ALA A 45 0.53 1.00 5.56
C ALA A 45 0.42 0.11 6.82
N ASP A 46 0.46 -1.21 6.65
CA ASP A 46 0.44 -2.16 7.77
C ASP A 46 1.67 -2.01 8.68
N ARG A 47 2.85 -1.76 8.10
CA ARG A 47 4.07 -1.47 8.87
C ARG A 47 3.94 -0.17 9.65
N LEU A 48 3.38 0.88 9.04
CA LEU A 48 3.17 2.17 9.70
C LEU A 48 2.25 2.02 10.90
N ALA A 49 1.10 1.34 10.73
CA ALA A 49 0.15 1.08 11.82
C ALA A 49 0.79 0.31 12.99
N ARG A 50 1.67 -0.66 12.70
CA ARG A 50 2.44 -1.36 13.75
C ARG A 50 3.43 -0.45 14.49
N ILE A 51 4.04 0.50 13.78
CA ILE A 51 4.97 1.47 14.39
C ILE A 51 4.19 2.44 15.27
N GLU A 52 3.08 2.99 14.78
CA GLU A 52 2.19 3.86 15.55
C GLU A 52 1.74 3.19 16.85
N HIS A 53 1.26 1.95 16.77
CA HIS A 53 0.85 1.20 17.97
C HIS A 53 2.00 1.00 18.98
N ARG A 54 3.23 0.77 18.50
CA ARG A 54 4.40 0.65 19.38
C ARG A 54 4.78 1.99 20.02
N ILE A 55 4.64 3.09 19.29
CA ILE A 55 4.88 4.44 19.81
C ILE A 55 3.87 4.73 20.91
N ASP A 56 2.58 4.48 20.67
CA ASP A 56 1.52 4.68 21.68
C ASP A 56 1.78 3.87 22.95
N ALA A 57 2.19 2.60 22.80
CA ALA A 57 2.54 1.75 23.93
C ALA A 57 3.75 2.27 24.72
N LEU A 58 4.77 2.82 24.03
CA LEU A 58 5.94 3.42 24.68
C LEU A 58 5.59 4.72 25.38
N LEU A 59 4.74 5.56 24.79
CA LEU A 59 4.27 6.80 25.42
C LEU A 59 3.47 6.52 26.69
N ALA A 60 2.54 5.56 26.64
CA ALA A 60 1.79 5.13 27.82
C ALA A 60 2.71 4.58 28.93
N ALA A 61 3.80 3.89 28.57
CA ALA A 61 4.78 3.42 29.55
C ALA A 61 5.60 4.56 30.16
N VAL A 62 5.84 5.66 29.42
CA VAL A 62 6.55 6.84 29.93
C VAL A 62 5.68 7.63 30.92
N GLU A 63 4.38 7.78 30.66
CA GLU A 63 3.46 8.45 31.60
C GLU A 63 3.40 7.74 32.96
N VAL A 64 3.39 6.40 32.96
CA VAL A 64 3.36 5.59 34.21
C VAL A 64 4.61 5.79 35.08
N VAL A 65 5.75 6.20 34.51
CA VAL A 65 7.00 6.41 35.27
C VAL A 65 7.07 7.80 35.91
N ASP A 66 6.37 8.80 35.36
CA ASP A 66 6.36 10.17 35.88
C ASP A 66 5.39 10.33 37.09
N ASP A 67 4.35 9.49 37.19
CA ASP A 67 3.39 9.49 38.30
C ASP A 67 3.94 8.89 39.63
N GLY A 68 5.21 8.46 39.67
CA GLY A 68 5.84 7.78 40.80
C GLY A 68 6.80 8.63 41.66
N GLY A 69 7.00 9.90 41.33
CA GLY A 69 7.91 10.80 42.06
C GLY A 69 7.25 11.43 43.30
N ALA A 70 7.21 10.70 44.41
CA ALA A 70 6.95 11.23 45.76
C ALA A 70 8.20 11.17 46.63
#